data_AF-A0A931HUV6-F1
#
_entry.id   AF-A0A931HUV6-F1
#
_cell.length_a   1.000
_cell.length_b   1.000
_cell.length_c   1.000
_cell.angle_alpha   90.00
_cell.angle_beta   90.00
_cell.angle_gamma   90.00
#
_symmetry.space_group_name_H-M   'P 1'
#
loop_
_entity.id
_entity.type
_entity.pdbx_description
1 polymer ?
#
loop_
_entity_poly.entity_id
_entity_poly.type
_entity_poly.pdbx_seq_one_letter_code
_entity_poly.pdbx_strand_id
1 'polypeptide(L)' 'MLDKLSWNVFRQTGSVETYLLMKEYESQDQNSREQEASSTDIESTDDLNL' A
#
# COMPACT_ATOMS: atom_id res chain seq x y z
N MET A 1 -7.72 6.16 -1.03
CA MET A 1 -8.40 6.73 -2.23
C MET A 1 -7.75 6.31 -3.54
N LEU A 2 -6.45 5.92 -3.55
CA LEU A 2 -5.76 5.46 -4.76
C LEU A 2 -6.16 4.05 -5.24
N ASP A 3 -6.85 3.25 -4.42
CA ASP A 3 -7.00 1.79 -4.62
C ASP A 3 -7.77 1.37 -5.89
N LYS A 4 -8.24 2.32 -6.69
CA LYS A 4 -9.04 2.10 -7.91
C LYS A 4 -8.55 2.90 -9.12
N LEU A 5 -7.39 3.58 -9.04
CA LEU A 5 -6.92 4.43 -10.13
C LEU A 5 -6.57 3.58 -11.37
N SER A 6 -5.81 2.50 -11.19
CA SER A 6 -5.45 1.52 -12.21
C SER A 6 -6.69 0.95 -12.91
N TRP A 7 -7.71 0.57 -12.13
CA TRP A 7 -8.97 0.07 -12.65
C TRP A 7 -9.74 1.13 -13.45
N ASN A 8 -9.79 2.37 -12.97
CA ASN A 8 -10.42 3.47 -13.69
C ASN A 8 -9.72 3.80 -15.01
N VAL A 9 -8.40 3.71 -15.06
CA VAL A 9 -7.61 3.91 -16.28
C VAL A 9 -7.90 2.79 -17.28
N PHE A 10 -7.91 1.53 -16.83
CA PHE A 10 -8.28 0.39 -17.69
C PHE A 10 -9.66 0.55 -18.30
N ARG A 11 -10.66 0.94 -17.49
CA ARG A 11 -12.03 1.15 -17.97
C ARG A 11 -12.16 2.24 -19.02
N GLN A 12 -11.26 3.23 -19.02
CA GLN A 12 -11.26 4.32 -20.00
C GLN A 12 -10.45 3.98 -21.26
N THR A 13 -9.31 3.32 -21.13
CA THR A 13 -8.38 3.11 -22.25
C THR A 13 -8.48 1.71 -22.87
N GLY A 14 -9.02 0.73 -22.14
CA GLY A 14 -8.98 -0.69 -22.51
C GLY A 14 -7.57 -1.29 -22.55
N SER A 15 -6.54 -0.51 -22.18
CA SER A 15 -5.14 -0.91 -22.30
C SER A 15 -4.72 -1.73 -21.08
N VAL A 16 -4.46 -3.01 -21.30
CA VAL A 16 -3.93 -3.92 -20.27
C VAL A 16 -2.54 -3.48 -19.82
N GLU A 17 -1.70 -3.01 -20.76
CA GLU A 17 -0.34 -2.56 -20.45
C GLU A 17 -0.36 -1.34 -19.52
N THR A 18 -1.22 -0.37 -19.80
CA THR A 18 -1.39 0.82 -18.95
C THR A 18 -1.97 0.47 -17.57
N TYR A 19 -2.89 -0.50 -17.51
CA TYR A 19 -3.40 -1.02 -16.25
C TYR A 19 -2.27 -1.58 -15.37
N LEU A 20 -1.43 -2.46 -15.92
CA LEU A 20 -0.35 -3.10 -15.19
C LEU A 20 0.67 -2.09 -14.68
N LEU A 21 1.05 -1.13 -15.51
CA LEU A 21 1.95 -0.04 -15.12
C LEU A 21 1.38 0.76 -13.93
N MET A 22 0.11 1.18 -14.03
CA MET A 22 -0.54 1.93 -12.95
C MET A 22 -0.73 1.09 -11.69
N LYS A 23 -0.94 -0.23 -11.84
CA LYS A 23 -1.07 -1.15 -10.72
C LYS A 23 0.24 -1.29 -9.94
N GLU A 24 1.37 -1.31 -10.64
CA GLU A 24 2.69 -1.37 -9.99
C GLU A 24 2.94 -0.13 -9.12
N TYR A 25 2.58 1.07 -9.58
CA TYR A 25 2.68 2.30 -8.80
C TYR A 25 1.77 2.30 -7.56
N GLU A 26 0.53 1.80 -7.69
CA GLU A 26 -0.39 1.67 -6.55
C GLU A 26 0.16 0.72 -5.47
N SER A 27 0.77 -0.39 -5.89
CA SER A 27 1.35 -1.36 -4.96
C SER A 27 2.57 -0.80 -4.20
N GLN A 28 3.31 0.14 -4.79
CA GLN A 28 4.41 0.81 -4.09
C GLN A 28 3.90 1.74 -2.97
N ASP A 29 2.83 2.52 -3.22
CA ASP A 29 2.21 3.40 -2.20
C ASP A 29 1.62 2.59 -1.03
N GLN A 30 1.05 1.42 -1.32
CA GLN A 30 0.48 0.53 -0.31
C GLN A 30 1.56 -0.07 0.59
N ASN A 31 2.68 -0.52 0.02
CA ASN A 31 3.77 -1.11 0.81
C ASN A 31 4.42 -0.07 1.75
N SER A 32 4.51 1.19 1.34
CA SER A 32 4.97 2.28 2.20
C SER A 32 4.00 2.56 3.36
N ARG A 33 2.69 2.51 3.12
CA ARG A 33 1.67 2.68 4.18
C ARG A 33 1.62 1.52 5.18
N GLU A 34 1.81 0.29 4.71
CA GLU A 34 1.81 -0.90 5.58
C GLU A 34 3.06 -0.93 6.49
N GLN A 35 4.21 -0.44 6.01
CA GLN A 35 5.42 -0.32 6.83
C GLN A 35 5.32 0.77 7.91
N GLU A 36 4.63 1.89 7.63
CA GLU A 36 4.37 2.93 8.65
C GLU A 36 3.35 2.47 9.70
N ALA A 37 2.36 1.66 9.32
CA ALA A 37 1.39 1.09 10.26
C ALA A 37 1.98 -0.04 11.14
N SER A 38 3.03 -0.73 10.68
CA SER A 38 3.69 -1.80 11.44
C SER A 38 4.73 -1.30 12.46
N SER A 39 5.02 0.01 12.51
CA SER A 39 6.09 0.57 13.35
C SER A 39 5.59 1.18 14.68
N THR A 40 4.33 0.97 15.08
CA THR A 40 3.75 1.58 16.30
C THR A 40 3.41 0.60 17.44
N ASP A 41 3.74 -0.70 17.33
CA ASP A 41 3.41 -1.70 18.38
C ASP A 41 4.64 -2.38 19.00
N ILE A 42 5.74 -1.64 19.21
CA ILE A 42 6.84 -2.10 20.07
C ILE A 42 7.33 -0.96 20.97
N GLU A 43 6.46 -0.43 21.83
CA GLU A 43 6.89 0.37 22.98
C GLU A 43 6.18 -0.09 24.27
N SER A 44 7.01 -0.51 25.24
CA SER A 44 6.71 -0.70 26.67
C SER A 44 5.80 -1.84 27.11
N THR A 45 6.42 -3.00 27.38
CA THR A 45 6.36 -3.79 28.63
C THR A 45 7.37 -4.93 28.44
N ASP A 46 8.51 -4.99 29.12
CA ASP A 46 8.62 -5.57 30.46
C ASP A 46 9.96 -5.18 31.09
N ASP A 47 9.99 -4.05 31.78
CA ASP A 47 10.92 -3.80 32.90
C ASP A 47 10.07 -3.92 34.18
N LEU A 48 10.03 -5.13 34.75
CA LEU A 48 9.89 -5.43 36.19
C LEU A 48 9.47 -6.91 36.35
N ASN A 49 10.44 -7.80 36.51
CA ASN A 49 10.26 -8.86 37.51
C ASN A 49 11.59 -9.17 38.20
N LEU A 50 11.46 -9.18 39.52
CA LEU A 50 12.42 -9.23 40.61
C LEU A 50 13.27 -10.51 40.64
#